data_AF-A0A0U2ZU17-F1
#
_entry.id   AF-A0A0U2ZU17-F1
#
_cell.length_a   1.000
_cell.length_b   1.000
_cell.length_c   1.000
_cell.angle_alpha   90.00
_cell.angle_beta   90.00
_cell.angle_gamma   90.00
#
_symmetry.space_group_name_H-M   'P 1'
#
loop_
_entity.id
_entity.type
_entity.pdbx_description
1 polymer ?
#
loop_
_entity_poly.entity_id
_entity_poly.type
_entity_poly.pdbx_seq_one_letter_code
_entity_poly.pdbx_strand_id
1 'polypeptide(L)'
;MQMAILPGGEKQKRALGRGLSALIPQAGAVPVQGEISDRNVLRLPIEAISRDTAQPRKSFDEAKLRELADSIRTQGLIQPVLVRKNGQGYKLIAGERRWRAAQLAGLREIPALVREVSEGQAFELALVENLQRADLNPIEEAEGYQRLISEFRLTQEQVSQKVGRDRSSVANALRLLAL
;
A
#
# COMPACT_ATOMS: atom_id res chain seq x y z
N MET A 1 23.58 -42.46 63.04
CA MET A 1 22.24 -42.04 62.57
C MET A 1 22.48 -40.95 61.52
N GLN A 2 22.56 -41.29 60.21
CA GLN A 2 21.47 -41.18 59.21
C GLN A 2 20.87 -39.74 59.19
N MET A 3 20.76 -38.99 58.08
CA MET A 3 20.75 -39.31 56.64
C MET A 3 20.73 -38.02 55.77
N ALA A 4 21.25 -38.12 54.52
CA ALA A 4 20.92 -37.39 53.24
C ALA A 4 21.03 -35.82 53.17
N ILE A 5 21.79 -35.14 52.27
CA ILE A 5 22.01 -35.12 50.79
C ILE A 5 21.01 -34.23 49.97
N LEU A 6 21.53 -33.05 49.54
CA LEU A 6 21.37 -32.28 48.27
C LEU A 6 20.22 -31.23 48.03
N PRO A 7 20.45 -30.23 47.12
CA PRO A 7 20.08 -28.81 47.31
C PRO A 7 18.93 -28.31 46.42
N GLY A 8 18.30 -27.18 46.81
CA GLY A 8 17.21 -26.55 46.07
C GLY A 8 17.54 -25.14 45.54
N GLY A 9 17.51 -24.99 44.21
CA GLY A 9 16.71 -23.99 43.47
C GLY A 9 17.10 -22.50 43.52
N GLU A 10 17.63 -21.99 42.40
CA GLU A 10 17.74 -20.55 42.08
C GLU A 10 16.41 -19.90 41.59
N LYS A 11 16.27 -18.60 41.91
CA LYS A 11 15.62 -17.48 41.17
C LYS A 11 14.09 -17.49 40.93
N GLN A 12 13.40 -16.48 41.48
CA GLN A 12 12.88 -15.30 40.72
C GLN A 12 12.12 -14.31 41.62
N LYS A 13 12.43 -13.02 41.44
CA LYS A 13 11.80 -11.87 42.12
C LYS A 13 10.39 -11.63 41.56
N ARG A 14 9.39 -11.57 42.45
CA ARG A 14 8.04 -11.07 42.16
C ARG A 14 7.87 -9.63 42.62
N ALA A 15 7.41 -8.81 41.69
CA ALA A 15 6.33 -7.81 41.83
C ALA A 15 6.48 -6.62 42.80
N LEU A 16 6.89 -5.48 42.24
CA LEU A 16 6.22 -4.18 42.40
C LEU A 16 6.27 -3.53 41.00
N GLY A 17 5.23 -2.96 40.40
CA GLY A 17 4.04 -2.35 40.96
C GLY A 17 3.74 -1.17 40.04
N ARG A 18 2.88 -1.42 39.04
CA ARG A 18 2.10 -0.49 38.21
C ARG A 18 2.29 0.99 38.55
N GLY A 19 2.95 1.77 37.68
CA GLY A 19 3.01 3.23 37.91
C GLY A 19 3.76 4.09 36.91
N LEU A 20 4.62 3.54 36.04
CA LEU A 20 5.40 4.37 35.09
C LEU A 20 5.04 4.19 33.61
N SER A 21 4.06 3.35 33.27
CA SER A 21 3.61 3.17 31.88
C SER A 21 2.58 4.21 31.42
N ALA A 22 2.23 5.19 32.26
CA ALA A 22 1.17 6.17 31.99
C ALA A 22 1.63 7.46 31.29
N LEU A 23 2.93 7.60 30.94
CA LEU A 23 3.49 8.87 30.46
C LEU A 23 4.43 8.72 29.25
N ILE A 24 4.20 7.73 28.39
CA ILE A 24 4.74 7.77 27.02
C ILE A 24 3.55 8.02 26.09
N PRO A 25 3.40 9.24 25.52
CA PRO A 25 2.53 9.43 24.38
C PRO A 25 3.16 8.63 23.24
N GLN A 26 2.61 7.45 22.96
CA GLN A 26 2.79 6.76 21.69
C GLN A 26 2.33 7.75 20.61
N ALA A 27 3.31 8.35 19.92
CA ALA A 27 3.06 9.21 18.79
C ALA A 27 2.32 8.39 17.71
N GLY A 28 1.02 8.64 17.57
CA GLY A 28 0.33 8.55 16.29
C GLY A 28 0.25 7.18 15.62
N ALA A 29 0.08 6.09 16.36
CA ALA A 29 -0.49 4.88 15.77
C ALA A 29 -2.02 5.02 15.71
N VAL A 30 -2.51 5.69 14.66
CA VAL A 30 -3.90 5.55 14.25
C VAL A 30 -4.17 4.06 13.97
N PRO A 31 -5.22 3.45 14.52
CA PRO A 31 -5.55 2.09 14.19
C PRO A 31 -6.08 2.09 12.76
N VAL A 32 -5.22 1.75 11.79
CA VAL A 32 -5.66 1.34 10.46
C VAL A 32 -6.32 -0.03 10.64
N GLN A 33 -7.60 -0.03 11.01
CA GLN A 33 -8.43 -1.22 10.95
C GLN A 33 -8.55 -1.61 9.48
N GLY A 34 -7.81 -2.66 9.16
CA GLY A 34 -7.58 -3.17 7.82
C GLY A 34 -6.33 -4.00 7.89
N GLU A 35 -6.35 -5.04 8.75
CA GLU A 35 -5.36 -6.09 8.73
C GLU A 35 -5.16 -6.51 7.27
N ILE A 36 -3.98 -6.23 6.72
CA ILE A 36 -3.54 -6.86 5.47
C ILE A 36 -3.30 -8.32 5.85
N SER A 37 -4.39 -9.08 5.93
CA SER A 37 -4.32 -10.51 6.03
C SER A 37 -3.73 -11.01 4.71
N ASP A 38 -2.68 -11.84 4.78
CA ASP A 38 -2.19 -12.66 3.66
C ASP A 38 -3.31 -13.45 2.94
N ARG A 39 -4.51 -13.51 3.53
CA ARG A 39 -5.72 -14.16 3.02
C ARG A 39 -6.27 -13.61 1.69
N ASN A 40 -5.88 -12.42 1.24
CA ASN A 40 -6.38 -11.85 -0.04
C ASN A 40 -5.37 -11.88 -1.20
N VAL A 41 -4.19 -12.47 -1.01
CA VAL A 41 -3.22 -12.64 -2.10
C VAL A 41 -3.54 -13.94 -2.85
N LEU A 42 -4.07 -13.82 -4.06
CA LEU A 42 -4.37 -14.94 -4.95
C LEU A 42 -3.37 -14.99 -6.09
N ARG A 43 -3.05 -16.20 -6.58
CA ARG A 43 -2.41 -16.33 -7.90
C ARG A 43 -3.48 -16.29 -8.96
N LEU A 44 -3.38 -15.30 -9.85
CA LEU A 44 -4.34 -15.08 -10.93
C LEU A 44 -3.65 -15.28 -12.28
N PRO A 45 -4.34 -15.89 -13.27
CA PRO A 45 -3.89 -15.89 -14.65
C PRO A 45 -3.66 -14.46 -15.10
N ILE A 46 -2.50 -14.18 -15.70
CA ILE A 46 -2.14 -12.82 -16.10
C ILE A 46 -3.10 -12.26 -17.16
N GLU A 47 -3.69 -13.15 -17.96
CA GLU A 47 -4.69 -12.86 -19.00
C GLU A 47 -6.05 -12.47 -18.41
N ALA A 48 -6.36 -12.88 -17.19
CA ALA A 48 -7.59 -12.49 -16.50
C ALA A 48 -7.51 -11.07 -15.92
N ILE A 49 -6.33 -10.43 -15.94
CA ILE A 49 -6.11 -9.08 -15.43
C ILE A 49 -6.03 -8.10 -16.61
N SER A 50 -6.93 -7.14 -16.62
CA SER A 50 -6.99 -6.05 -17.59
C SER A 50 -6.59 -4.72 -16.96
N ARG A 51 -5.91 -3.85 -17.72
CA ARG A 51 -5.61 -2.48 -17.26
C ARG A 51 -6.79 -1.55 -17.52
N ASP A 52 -6.87 -0.48 -16.73
CA ASP A 52 -7.73 0.64 -17.09
C ASP A 52 -7.07 1.47 -18.20
N THR A 53 -7.79 1.72 -19.30
CA THR A 53 -7.30 2.55 -20.40
C THR A 53 -7.24 4.03 -20.03
N ALA A 54 -7.88 4.41 -18.93
CA ALA A 54 -7.92 5.77 -18.41
C ALA A 54 -6.63 6.21 -17.67
N GLN A 55 -5.64 5.34 -17.49
CA GLN A 55 -4.36 5.64 -16.83
C GLN A 55 -3.28 5.99 -17.87
N PRO A 56 -2.94 7.28 -18.09
CA PRO A 56 -2.13 7.73 -19.21
C PRO A 56 -0.64 7.78 -18.86
N ARG A 57 -0.03 6.70 -18.36
CA ARG A 57 1.45 6.66 -18.31
C ARG A 57 1.99 6.60 -19.73
N LYS A 58 2.29 7.78 -20.30
CA LYS A 58 2.70 8.00 -21.70
C LYS A 58 4.19 7.74 -21.98
N SER A 59 4.99 7.32 -21.00
CA SER A 59 6.36 6.87 -21.26
C SER A 59 6.78 5.86 -20.20
N PHE A 60 6.92 4.61 -20.60
CA PHE A 60 7.66 3.64 -19.81
C PHE A 60 9.04 3.52 -20.44
N ASP A 61 10.07 3.75 -19.64
CA ASP A 61 11.44 3.43 -20.01
C ASP A 61 11.54 1.92 -20.27
N GLU A 62 11.56 1.55 -21.55
CA GLU A 62 11.57 0.15 -21.99
C GLU A 62 12.79 -0.62 -21.45
N ALA A 63 13.93 0.06 -21.26
CA ALA A 63 15.13 -0.56 -20.73
C ALA A 63 14.91 -1.00 -19.28
N LYS A 64 14.40 -0.09 -18.43
CA LYS A 64 14.05 -0.40 -17.03
C LYS A 64 12.94 -1.45 -16.90
N LEU A 65 12.04 -1.51 -17.88
CA LEU A 65 10.99 -2.53 -17.89
C LEU A 65 11.56 -3.92 -18.22
N ARG A 66 12.51 -4.00 -19.16
CA ARG A 66 13.21 -5.26 -19.50
C ARG A 66 14.07 -5.76 -18.33
N GLU A 67 14.83 -4.88 -17.67
CA GLU A 67 15.58 -5.24 -16.46
C GLU A 67 14.66 -5.84 -15.38
N LEU A 68 13.51 -5.23 -15.15
CA LEU A 68 12.52 -5.76 -14.20
C LEU A 68 11.95 -7.11 -14.67
N ALA A 69 11.73 -7.29 -15.97
CA ALA A 69 11.27 -8.57 -16.53
C ALA A 69 12.32 -9.67 -16.35
N ASP A 70 13.61 -9.37 -16.54
CA ASP A 70 14.72 -10.32 -16.33
C ASP A 70 14.83 -10.73 -14.86
N SER A 71 14.70 -9.78 -13.93
CA SER A 71 14.61 -10.06 -12.49
C SER A 71 13.38 -10.93 -12.17
N ILE A 72 12.22 -10.62 -12.75
CA ILE A 72 10.99 -11.41 -12.54
C ILE A 72 11.11 -12.82 -13.13
N ARG A 73 11.83 -13.03 -14.24
CA ARG A 73 12.07 -14.39 -14.78
C ARG A 73 12.85 -15.27 -13.81
N THR A 74 13.81 -14.70 -13.09
CA THR A 74 14.70 -15.47 -12.20
C THR A 74 14.10 -15.67 -10.81
N GLN A 75 13.42 -14.67 -10.26
CA GLN A 75 12.94 -14.67 -8.87
C GLN A 75 11.42 -14.78 -8.75
N GLY A 76 10.68 -14.66 -9.86
CA GLY A 76 9.24 -14.49 -9.85
C GLY A 76 8.82 -13.09 -9.40
N LEU A 77 7.51 -12.82 -9.42
CA LEU A 77 6.98 -11.57 -8.91
C LEU A 77 6.80 -11.66 -7.39
N ILE A 78 7.69 -10.99 -6.65
CA ILE A 78 7.66 -11.01 -5.17
C ILE A 78 6.53 -10.12 -4.62
N GLN A 79 6.39 -8.90 -5.15
CA GLN A 79 5.37 -7.97 -4.67
C GLN A 79 4.06 -8.11 -5.47
N PRO A 80 2.93 -8.45 -4.81
CA PRO A 80 1.66 -8.66 -5.49
C PRO A 80 1.14 -7.38 -6.15
N VAL A 81 0.46 -7.53 -7.28
CA VAL A 81 -0.27 -6.44 -7.94
C VAL A 81 -1.61 -6.21 -7.24
N LEU A 82 -2.14 -4.98 -7.26
CA LEU A 82 -3.45 -4.69 -6.68
C LEU A 82 -4.52 -4.74 -7.77
N VAL A 83 -5.56 -5.55 -7.58
CA VAL A 83 -6.64 -5.70 -8.54
C VAL A 83 -8.02 -5.61 -7.87
N ARG A 84 -9.02 -5.19 -8.64
CA ARG A 84 -10.44 -5.37 -8.30
C ARG A 84 -11.08 -6.46 -9.12
N LYS A 85 -12.10 -7.10 -8.57
CA LYS A 85 -12.98 -7.98 -9.33
C LYS A 85 -13.77 -7.17 -10.37
N ASN A 86 -13.89 -7.69 -11.59
CA ASN A 86 -14.65 -7.07 -12.67
C ASN A 86 -15.30 -8.14 -13.55
N GLY A 87 -16.58 -8.46 -13.28
CA GLY A 87 -17.27 -9.56 -13.96
C GLY A 87 -16.57 -10.90 -13.72
N GLN A 88 -16.16 -11.57 -14.80
CA GLN A 88 -15.40 -12.83 -14.77
C GLN A 88 -13.88 -12.65 -14.66
N GLY A 89 -13.38 -11.41 -14.73
CA GLY A 89 -11.96 -11.10 -14.69
C GLY A 89 -11.62 -10.08 -13.60
N TYR A 90 -10.48 -9.43 -13.78
CA TYR A 90 -9.92 -8.47 -12.83
C TYR A 90 -9.49 -7.19 -13.54
N LYS A 91 -9.64 -6.05 -12.87
CA LYS A 91 -9.08 -4.76 -13.31
C LYS A 91 -7.90 -4.40 -12.43
N LEU A 92 -6.78 -4.01 -13.03
CA LEU A 92 -5.60 -3.56 -12.34
C LEU A 92 -5.84 -2.17 -11.72
N ILE A 93 -5.56 -2.05 -10.43
CA ILE A 93 -5.59 -0.78 -9.68
C ILE A 93 -4.19 -0.20 -9.59
N ALA A 94 -3.21 -1.02 -9.16
CA ALA A 94 -1.83 -0.59 -8.95
C ALA A 94 -0.82 -1.68 -9.32
N GLY A 95 0.40 -1.27 -9.66
CA GLY A 95 1.48 -2.18 -10.04
C GLY A 95 1.60 -2.43 -11.55
N GLU A 96 1.21 -1.48 -12.41
CA GLU A 96 1.25 -1.63 -13.88
C GLU A 96 2.61 -2.04 -14.42
N ARG A 97 3.70 -1.45 -13.90
CA ARG A 97 5.08 -1.84 -14.29
C ARG A 97 5.36 -3.31 -14.02
N ARG A 98 4.90 -3.82 -12.87
CA ARG A 98 5.09 -5.21 -12.45
C ARG A 98 4.25 -6.16 -13.29
N TRP A 99 2.99 -5.81 -13.56
CA TRP A 99 2.13 -6.58 -14.47
C TRP A 99 2.71 -6.66 -15.88
N ARG A 100 3.15 -5.53 -16.47
CA ARG A 100 3.80 -5.53 -17.80
C ARG A 100 5.10 -6.32 -17.82
N ALA A 101 5.95 -6.15 -16.80
CA ALA A 101 7.21 -6.89 -16.71
C ALA A 101 6.97 -8.39 -16.53
N ALA A 102 5.93 -8.80 -15.79
CA ALA A 102 5.52 -10.19 -15.67
C ALA A 102 5.01 -10.80 -16.99
N GLN A 103 4.29 -10.01 -17.81
CA GLN A 103 3.92 -10.41 -19.18
C GLN A 103 5.16 -10.63 -20.05
N LEU A 104 6.11 -9.69 -20.03
CA LEU A 104 7.38 -9.79 -20.75
C LEU A 104 8.25 -10.94 -20.25
N ALA A 105 8.16 -11.27 -18.96
CA ALA A 105 8.83 -12.40 -18.34
C ALA A 105 8.24 -13.75 -18.77
N GLY A 106 7.04 -13.77 -19.37
CA GLY A 106 6.34 -14.98 -19.79
C GLY A 106 5.68 -15.73 -18.63
N LEU A 107 5.37 -15.05 -17.51
CA LEU A 107 4.66 -15.67 -16.40
C LEU A 107 3.19 -15.92 -16.78
N ARG A 108 2.70 -17.14 -16.50
CA ARG A 108 1.28 -17.49 -16.70
C ARG A 108 0.39 -16.96 -15.59
N GLU A 109 0.91 -16.95 -14.36
CA GLU A 109 0.18 -16.51 -13.17
C GLU A 109 1.04 -15.55 -12.35
N ILE A 110 0.39 -14.58 -11.72
CA ILE A 110 1.05 -13.62 -10.83
C ILE A 110 0.29 -13.49 -9.50
N PRO A 111 1.00 -13.24 -8.39
CA PRO A 111 0.37 -12.90 -7.13
C PRO A 111 -0.34 -11.54 -7.25
N ALA A 112 -1.60 -11.51 -6.84
CA ALA A 112 -2.45 -10.35 -6.89
C ALA A 112 -3.28 -10.24 -5.62
N LEU A 113 -3.30 -9.04 -5.03
CA LEU A 113 -4.17 -8.70 -3.93
C LEU A 113 -5.53 -8.29 -4.50
N VAL A 114 -6.58 -9.07 -4.22
CA VAL A 114 -7.94 -8.78 -4.68
C VAL A 114 -8.66 -7.93 -3.65
N ARG A 115 -9.18 -6.77 -4.07
CA ARG A 115 -10.08 -5.93 -3.28
C ARG A 115 -11.47 -5.86 -3.92
N GLU A 116 -12.49 -6.07 -3.10
CA GLU A 116 -13.89 -5.86 -3.48
C GLU A 116 -14.25 -4.40 -3.25
N VAL A 117 -13.94 -3.56 -4.23
CA VAL A 117 -14.18 -2.11 -4.20
C VAL A 117 -14.89 -1.68 -5.47
N SER A 118 -15.73 -0.66 -5.37
CA SER A 118 -16.38 -0.06 -6.55
C SER A 118 -15.33 0.57 -7.48
N GLU A 119 -15.70 0.86 -8.73
CA GLU A 119 -14.79 1.51 -9.67
C GLU A 119 -14.31 2.88 -9.17
N GLY A 120 -15.21 3.66 -8.55
CA GLY A 120 -14.85 4.91 -7.89
C GLY A 120 -13.85 4.68 -6.76
N GLN A 121 -14.12 3.76 -5.83
CA GLN A 121 -13.21 3.47 -4.71
C GLN A 121 -11.85 2.93 -5.18
N ALA A 122 -11.81 2.16 -6.25
CA ALA A 122 -10.58 1.69 -6.86
C ALA A 122 -9.77 2.85 -7.46
N PHE A 123 -10.44 3.76 -8.15
CA PHE A 123 -9.81 4.95 -8.69
C PHE A 123 -9.26 5.86 -7.57
N GLU A 124 -10.00 5.99 -6.46
CA GLU A 124 -9.55 6.73 -5.27
C GLU A 124 -8.28 6.12 -4.67
N LEU A 125 -8.27 4.80 -4.48
CA LEU A 125 -7.12 4.07 -3.95
C LEU A 125 -5.87 4.21 -4.83
N ALA A 126 -6.04 4.15 -6.15
CA ALA A 126 -4.95 4.34 -7.10
C ALA A 126 -4.38 5.77 -7.02
N LEU A 127 -5.25 6.78 -6.87
CA LEU A 127 -4.84 8.17 -6.75
C LEU A 127 -4.10 8.44 -5.42
N VAL A 128 -4.58 7.87 -4.31
CA VAL A 128 -3.91 7.97 -3.00
C VAL A 128 -2.53 7.30 -3.03
N GLU A 129 -2.40 6.10 -3.62
CA GLU A 129 -1.09 5.44 -3.76
C GLU A 129 -0.14 6.27 -4.62
N ASN A 130 -0.66 6.86 -5.70
CA ASN A 130 0.14 7.74 -6.55
C ASN A 130 0.66 8.95 -5.78
N LEU A 131 -0.18 9.59 -4.96
CA LEU A 131 0.15 10.74 -4.11
C LEU A 131 1.14 10.42 -2.98
N GLN A 132 1.20 9.17 -2.54
CA GLN A 132 2.15 8.74 -1.51
C GLN A 132 3.57 8.50 -2.06
N ARG A 133 3.80 8.73 -3.35
CA ARG A 133 5.13 8.64 -3.94
C ARG A 133 6.03 9.80 -3.51
N ALA A 134 7.28 9.48 -3.20
CA ALA A 134 8.26 10.46 -2.73
C ALA A 134 8.81 11.38 -3.84
N ASP A 135 8.57 11.07 -5.12
CA ASP A 135 9.16 11.73 -6.29
C ASP A 135 8.20 12.68 -7.04
N LEU A 136 7.06 13.04 -6.44
CA LEU A 136 6.11 13.97 -7.05
C LEU A 136 6.62 15.41 -7.01
N ASN A 137 6.38 16.16 -8.08
CA ASN A 137 6.59 17.60 -8.06
C ASN A 137 5.41 18.32 -7.35
N PRO A 138 5.60 19.55 -6.84
CA PRO A 138 4.56 20.25 -6.08
C PRO A 138 3.25 20.51 -6.85
N ILE A 139 3.30 20.60 -8.18
CA ILE A 139 2.11 20.79 -9.02
C ILE A 139 1.36 19.47 -9.18
N GLU A 140 2.04 18.37 -9.47
CA GLU A 140 1.45 17.03 -9.54
C GLU A 140 0.76 16.64 -8.23
N GLU A 141 1.39 16.95 -7.09
CA GLU A 141 0.81 16.73 -5.76
C GLU A 141 -0.48 17.55 -5.58
N ALA A 142 -0.45 18.84 -5.94
CA ALA A 142 -1.61 19.71 -5.85
C ALA A 142 -2.76 19.26 -6.78
N GLU A 143 -2.45 18.86 -8.02
CA GLU A 143 -3.43 18.31 -8.97
C GLU A 143 -4.06 17.03 -8.43
N GLY A 144 -3.27 16.13 -7.84
CA GLY A 144 -3.79 14.92 -7.22
C GLY A 144 -4.73 15.21 -6.04
N TYR A 145 -4.39 16.17 -5.18
CA TYR A 145 -5.28 16.63 -4.12
C TYR A 145 -6.57 17.25 -4.66
N GLN A 146 -6.49 18.06 -5.71
CA GLN A 146 -7.67 18.67 -6.32
C GLN A 146 -8.61 17.61 -6.90
N ARG A 147 -8.05 16.59 -7.56
CA ARG A 147 -8.82 15.46 -8.08
C ARG A 147 -9.49 14.65 -6.98
N LEU A 148 -8.81 14.43 -5.84
CA LEU A 148 -9.43 13.79 -4.69
C LEU A 148 -10.66 14.56 -4.17
N ILE A 149 -10.58 15.88 -4.16
CA ILE A 149 -11.68 16.75 -3.72
C ILE A 149 -12.82 16.77 -4.74
N SER A 150 -12.51 16.96 -6.03
CA SER A 150 -13.54 17.15 -7.06
C SER A 150 -14.23 15.86 -7.48
N GLU A 151 -13.47 14.78 -7.68
CA GLU A 151 -14.00 13.51 -8.20
C GLU A 151 -14.65 12.65 -7.10
N PHE A 152 -14.21 12.79 -5.84
CA PHE A 152 -14.72 12.00 -4.71
C PHE A 152 -15.42 12.82 -3.63
N ARG A 153 -15.58 14.13 -3.85
CA ARG A 153 -16.23 15.06 -2.92
C ARG A 153 -15.62 15.04 -1.51
N LEU A 154 -14.31 14.80 -1.43
CA LEU A 154 -13.59 14.80 -0.17
C LEU A 154 -13.32 16.22 0.31
N THR A 155 -13.36 16.43 1.62
CA THR A 155 -12.86 17.66 2.25
C THR A 155 -11.32 17.62 2.33
N GLN A 156 -10.68 18.79 2.45
CA GLN A 156 -9.23 18.87 2.66
C GLN A 156 -8.78 18.07 3.89
N GLU A 157 -9.61 18.02 4.94
CA GLU A 157 -9.36 17.21 6.13
C GLU A 157 -9.32 15.70 5.80
N GLN A 158 -10.31 15.20 5.07
CA GLN A 158 -10.35 13.80 4.65
C GLN A 158 -9.20 13.43 3.70
N VAL A 159 -8.82 14.34 2.80
CA VAL A 159 -7.64 14.16 1.94
C VAL A 159 -6.39 14.04 2.80
N SER A 160 -6.18 14.95 3.75
CA SER A 160 -5.01 14.95 4.64
C SER A 160 -4.87 13.64 5.42
N GLN A 161 -5.98 13.09 5.93
CA GLN A 161 -6.01 11.81 6.63
C GLN A 161 -5.68 10.62 5.71
N LYS A 162 -6.21 10.61 4.48
CA LYS A 162 -5.97 9.52 3.51
C LYS A 162 -4.54 9.49 2.98
N VAL A 163 -3.95 10.67 2.77
CA VAL A 163 -2.59 10.79 2.21
C VAL A 163 -1.50 10.86 3.30
N GLY A 164 -1.89 10.92 4.58
CA GLY A 164 -0.97 10.93 5.72
C GLY A 164 -0.18 12.24 5.86
N ARG A 165 -0.81 13.37 5.52
CA ARG A 165 -0.24 14.72 5.60
C ARG A 165 -1.09 15.60 6.49
N ASP A 166 -0.55 16.73 6.93
CA ASP A 166 -1.34 17.71 7.67
C ASP A 166 -2.25 18.52 6.71
N ARG A 167 -3.39 18.98 7.23
CA ARG A 167 -4.35 19.77 6.45
C ARG A 167 -3.75 21.05 5.87
N SER A 168 -2.78 21.67 6.55
CA SER A 168 -2.17 22.91 6.08
C SER A 168 -1.29 22.70 4.85
N SER A 169 -0.56 21.59 4.79
CA SER A 169 0.20 21.15 3.61
C SER A 169 -0.72 20.94 2.40
N VAL A 170 -1.85 20.26 2.58
CA VAL A 170 -2.85 20.07 1.50
C VAL A 170 -3.38 21.43 1.01
N ALA A 171 -3.72 22.34 1.93
CA ALA A 171 -4.21 23.66 1.57
C ALA A 171 -3.15 24.51 0.84
N ASN A 172 -1.89 24.42 1.25
CA ASN A 172 -0.78 25.13 0.62
C ASN A 172 -0.51 24.60 -0.80
N ALA A 173 -0.49 23.29 -0.98
CA ALA A 173 -0.34 22.68 -2.31
C ALA A 173 -1.46 23.13 -3.25
N LEU A 174 -2.72 23.10 -2.81
CA LEU A 174 -3.87 23.52 -3.63
C LEU A 174 -3.80 25.01 -4.06
N ARG A 175 -3.17 25.88 -3.27
CA ARG A 175 -2.97 27.30 -3.66
C ARG A 175 -2.06 27.44 -4.87
N LEU A 176 -1.15 26.50 -5.11
CA LEU A 176 -0.25 26.53 -6.26
C LEU A 176 -0.99 26.45 -7.60
N LEU A 177 -2.19 25.85 -7.62
CA LEU A 177 -3.02 25.74 -8.83
C LEU A 177 -3.82 27.01 -9.16
N ALA A 178 -3.86 27.97 -8.24
CA ALA A 178 -4.60 29.22 -8.38
C ALA A 178 -3.69 30.42 -8.74
N LEU A 179 -2.39 30.18 -8.95
CA LEU A 179 -1.38 31.14 -9.38
C LEU A 179 -1.30 31.20 -10.91
#